data_AF-A0A7W8DPI4-F1
#
_entry.id   AF-A0A7W8DPI4-F1
#
_cell.length_a   1.000
_cell.length_b   1.000
_cell.length_c   1.000
_cell.angle_alpha   90.00
_cell.angle_beta   90.00
_cell.angle_gamma   90.00
#
_symmetry.space_group_name_H-M   'P 1'
#
loop_
_entity.id
_entity.type
_entity.pdbx_description
1 polymer ?
#
loop_
_entity_poly.entity_id
_entity_poly.type
_entity_poly.pdbx_seq_one_letter_code
_entity_poly.pdbx_strand_id
1 'polypeptide(L)'
;MVKAIENHFIPVFIANNQLGKDAATLKRFNEPAWNYQVVRFLDANGADLVPRKDGVWTAKPLAQRMIAALEKAGRKTPPELKSLAGIKAAMTERAAFAQYCFWTGEMKLGQIEGVVTTEAGFYDGHEVTLVEFDPGVLPFDELVKKATAVQCADRVYVSTEDQKILAKKAGHQQVSELQAGYRAAPDSDQKKQLQGTPFAKLELTLKQATKANAYARSQPAIAQKYLTPEQVKRLR
;
A
#
# COMPACT_ATOMS: atom_id res chain seq x y z
N MET A 1 7.86 14.78 7.96
CA MET A 1 9.34 14.72 8.02
C MET A 1 9.81 14.57 9.45
N VAL A 2 9.51 15.54 10.33
CA VAL A 2 9.91 15.54 11.76
C VAL A 2 9.64 14.19 12.46
N LYS A 3 8.39 13.71 12.44
CA LYS A 3 8.00 12.42 13.04
C LYS A 3 8.81 11.21 12.51
N ALA A 4 9.20 11.22 11.24
CA ALA A 4 10.01 10.14 10.67
C ALA A 4 11.46 10.21 11.16
N ILE A 5 12.00 11.41 11.37
CA ILE A 5 13.33 11.61 11.97
C ILE A 5 13.30 11.10 13.41
N GLU A 6 12.35 11.57 14.22
CA GLU A 6 12.22 11.21 15.64
C GLU A 6 12.10 9.70 15.89
N ASN A 7 11.36 8.99 15.03
CA ASN A 7 11.09 7.57 15.22
C ASN A 7 12.17 6.64 14.66
N HIS A 8 13.00 7.10 13.71
CA HIS A 8 13.86 6.22 12.93
C HIS A 8 15.33 6.65 12.88
N PHE A 9 15.66 7.85 13.34
CA PHE A 9 17.01 8.40 13.29
C PHE A 9 17.37 9.04 14.63
N ILE A 10 18.67 9.14 14.90
CA ILE A 10 19.21 9.96 15.98
C ILE A 10 19.76 11.23 15.32
N PRO A 11 19.04 12.36 15.36
CA PRO A 11 19.52 13.58 14.73
C PRO A 11 20.70 14.16 15.52
N VAL A 12 21.76 14.51 14.83
CA VAL A 12 22.92 15.22 15.39
C VAL A 12 23.18 16.46 14.55
N PHE A 13 23.28 17.61 15.22
CA PHE A 13 23.64 18.86 14.59
C PHE A 13 25.11 19.16 14.85
N ILE A 14 25.84 19.50 13.78
CA ILE A 14 27.23 19.95 13.83
C ILE A 14 27.27 21.35 13.23
N ALA A 15 27.66 22.34 14.03
CA ALA A 15 27.74 23.71 13.55
C ALA A 15 28.99 23.89 12.69
N ASN A 16 28.84 24.56 11.55
CA ASN A 16 29.99 25.02 10.77
C ASN A 16 30.49 26.37 11.30
N ASN A 17 31.71 26.77 10.91
CA ASN A 17 32.38 27.99 11.39
C ASN A 17 32.55 28.11 12.91
N GLN A 18 32.52 26.99 13.64
CA GLN A 18 32.78 26.95 15.08
C GLN A 18 34.08 26.19 15.36
N LEU A 19 34.83 26.64 16.38
CA LEU A 19 36.01 25.92 16.85
C LEU A 19 35.63 24.71 17.72
N GLY A 20 36.62 23.91 18.11
CA GLY A 20 36.42 22.81 19.07
C GLY A 20 35.89 21.52 18.45
N LYS A 21 34.95 20.86 19.14
CA LYS A 21 34.49 19.49 18.79
C LYS A 21 33.79 19.44 17.43
N ASP A 22 33.08 20.49 17.05
CA ASP A 22 32.41 20.57 15.76
C ASP A 22 33.43 20.69 14.62
N ALA A 23 34.45 21.55 14.75
CA ALA A 23 35.57 21.61 13.81
C ALA A 23 36.30 20.27 13.66
N ALA A 24 36.51 19.55 14.76
CA ALA A 24 37.11 18.21 14.73
C ALA A 24 36.23 17.21 13.97
N THR A 25 34.91 17.30 14.11
CA THR A 25 33.93 16.47 13.40
C THR A 25 33.89 16.79 11.91
N LEU A 26 33.87 18.07 11.53
CA LEU A 26 33.97 18.50 10.13
C LEU A 26 35.25 17.97 9.49
N LYS A 27 36.39 18.09 10.17
CA LYS A 27 37.67 17.54 9.70
C LYS A 27 37.62 16.02 9.51
N ARG A 28 37.01 15.28 10.44
CA ARG A 28 36.82 13.82 10.34
C ARG A 28 36.06 13.44 9.07
N PHE A 29 35.03 14.21 8.70
CA PHE A 29 34.21 13.94 7.52
C PHE A 29 34.67 14.67 6.25
N ASN A 30 35.80 15.38 6.32
CA ASN A 30 36.31 16.23 5.26
C ASN A 30 35.27 17.26 4.76
N GLU A 31 34.49 17.80 5.68
CA GLU A 31 33.55 18.89 5.38
C GLU A 31 34.24 20.25 5.57
N PRO A 32 34.05 21.20 4.64
CA PRO A 32 34.59 22.54 4.79
C PRO A 32 33.92 23.28 5.96
N ALA A 33 34.67 24.18 6.58
CA ALA A 33 34.14 25.05 7.63
C ALA A 33 33.04 26.01 7.11
N TRP A 34 33.06 26.31 5.80
CA TRP A 34 32.12 27.21 5.14
C TRP A 34 31.38 26.46 4.03
N ASN A 35 30.15 26.02 4.31
CA ASN A 35 29.24 25.37 3.37
C ASN A 35 27.77 25.64 3.71
N TYR A 36 26.89 25.32 2.76
CA TYR A 36 25.46 25.13 3.03
C TYR A 36 25.21 23.84 3.80
N GLN A 37 23.99 23.65 4.30
CA GLN A 37 23.64 22.49 5.11
C GLN A 37 23.82 21.19 4.32
N VAL A 38 24.57 20.25 4.88
CA VAL A 38 24.78 18.91 4.34
C VAL A 38 24.24 17.89 5.35
N VAL A 39 23.47 16.92 4.86
CA VAL A 39 22.94 15.83 5.70
C VAL A 39 23.68 14.53 5.37
N ARG A 40 24.31 13.95 6.40
CA ARG A 40 24.93 12.62 6.35
C ARG A 40 24.08 11.61 7.10
N PHE A 41 24.10 10.36 6.63
CA PHE A 41 23.40 9.24 7.25
C PHE A 41 24.45 8.23 7.66
N LEU A 42 24.62 8.03 8.96
CA LEU A 42 25.72 7.24 9.50
C LEU A 42 25.22 5.95 10.14
N ASP A 43 26.04 4.90 10.09
CA ASP A 43 25.86 3.70 10.90
C ASP A 43 26.39 3.90 12.33
N ALA A 44 26.31 2.85 13.16
CA ALA A 44 26.80 2.89 14.54
C ALA A 44 28.33 3.06 14.68
N ASN A 45 29.10 2.78 13.62
CA ASN A 45 30.54 2.98 13.56
C ASN A 45 30.90 4.40 13.07
N GLY A 46 29.90 5.19 12.67
CA GLY A 46 30.07 6.52 12.09
C GLY A 46 30.55 6.49 10.64
N ALA A 47 30.28 5.41 9.91
CA ALA A 47 30.49 5.31 8.47
C ALA A 47 29.22 5.72 7.70
N ASP A 48 29.36 6.33 6.53
CA ASP A 48 28.21 6.73 5.70
C ASP A 48 27.43 5.50 5.19
N LEU A 49 26.13 5.43 5.49
CA LEU A 49 25.19 4.44 4.94
C LEU A 49 24.91 4.71 3.46
N VAL A 50 24.88 5.98 3.06
CA VAL A 50 24.71 6.40 1.67
C VAL A 50 25.74 7.47 1.31
N PRO A 51 26.24 7.52 0.07
CA PRO A 51 27.28 8.48 -0.32
C PRO A 51 26.88 9.93 -0.03
N ARG A 52 27.81 10.75 0.49
CA ARG A 52 27.64 12.19 0.70
C ARG A 52 27.05 12.85 -0.55
N LYS A 53 26.04 13.72 -0.37
CA LYS A 53 25.47 14.51 -1.46
C LYS A 53 25.15 15.92 -0.97
N ASP A 54 25.63 16.90 -1.72
CA ASP A 54 25.34 18.31 -1.50
C ASP A 54 24.03 18.74 -2.17
N GLY A 55 23.53 19.94 -1.85
CA GLY A 55 22.36 20.52 -2.53
C GLY A 55 21.02 19.85 -2.21
N VAL A 56 20.92 19.09 -1.11
CA VAL A 56 19.69 18.39 -0.72
C VAL A 56 18.94 19.21 0.34
N TRP A 57 18.22 20.24 -0.10
CA TRP A 57 17.56 21.20 0.79
C TRP A 57 16.04 21.17 0.73
N THR A 58 15.47 20.29 -0.10
CA THR A 58 14.01 20.13 -0.21
C THR A 58 13.56 18.78 0.34
N ALA A 59 12.31 18.72 0.80
CA ALA A 59 11.78 17.58 1.54
C ALA A 59 11.81 16.27 0.73
N LYS A 60 11.51 16.33 -0.58
CA LYS A 60 11.46 15.15 -1.46
C LYS A 60 12.80 14.44 -1.61
N PRO A 61 13.88 15.08 -2.10
CA PRO A 61 15.19 14.44 -2.22
C PRO A 61 15.79 14.08 -0.86
N LEU A 62 15.46 14.81 0.21
CA LEU A 62 15.85 14.41 1.56
C LEU A 62 15.17 13.10 1.99
N ALA A 63 13.85 12.99 1.79
CA ALA A 63 13.10 11.78 2.09
C ALA A 63 13.63 10.57 1.29
N GLN A 64 13.94 10.74 0.00
CA GLN A 64 14.54 9.68 -0.82
C GLN A 64 15.86 9.17 -0.23
N ARG A 65 16.69 10.06 0.31
CA ARG A 65 17.95 9.66 0.95
C ARG A 65 17.75 9.00 2.31
N MET A 66 16.76 9.43 3.08
CA MET A 66 16.36 8.75 4.32
C MET A 66 15.91 7.32 4.04
N ILE A 67 15.12 7.11 2.98
CA ILE A 67 14.69 5.77 2.55
C ILE A 67 15.90 4.89 2.22
N ALA A 68 16.80 5.38 1.36
CA ALA A 68 17.99 4.63 0.97
C ALA A 68 18.89 4.27 2.17
N ALA A 69 19.03 5.17 3.15
CA ALA A 69 19.78 4.90 4.38
C ALA A 69 19.11 3.80 5.24
N LEU A 70 17.78 3.84 5.37
CA LEU A 70 17.03 2.81 6.11
C LEU A 70 17.14 1.44 5.43
N GLU A 71 17.02 1.40 4.11
CA GLU A 71 17.18 0.17 3.32
C GLU A 71 18.58 -0.41 3.48
N LYS A 72 19.63 0.43 3.42
CA LYS A 72 21.01 -0.01 3.65
C LYS A 72 21.22 -0.57 5.06
N ALA A 73 20.54 0.00 6.05
CA ALA A 73 20.56 -0.47 7.43
C ALA A 73 19.63 -1.68 7.68
N GLY A 74 18.99 -2.26 6.64
CA GLY A 74 18.07 -3.38 6.77
C GLY A 74 16.79 -3.03 7.53
N ARG A 75 16.41 -1.75 7.59
CA ARG A 75 15.20 -1.26 8.26
C ARG A 75 14.06 -1.11 7.27
N LYS A 76 12.83 -1.34 7.75
CA LYS A 76 11.63 -1.14 6.94
C LYS A 76 11.41 0.34 6.65
N THR A 77 11.08 0.66 5.41
CA THR A 77 10.78 2.02 4.97
C THR A 77 9.43 2.51 5.50
N PRO A 78 9.38 3.58 6.32
CA PRO A 78 8.15 4.17 6.85
C PRO A 78 7.23 4.72 5.74
N PRO A 79 5.91 4.45 5.77
CA PRO A 79 4.97 4.95 4.77
C PRO A 79 5.00 6.48 4.58
N GLU A 80 5.18 7.25 5.65
CA GLU A 80 5.27 8.70 5.62
C GLU A 80 6.49 9.21 4.82
N LEU A 81 7.61 8.47 4.80
CA LEU A 81 8.76 8.82 3.99
C LEU A 81 8.52 8.52 2.51
N LYS A 82 7.80 7.44 2.19
CA LYS A 82 7.43 7.12 0.80
C LYS A 82 6.59 8.25 0.19
N SER A 83 5.58 8.71 0.93
CA SER A 83 4.74 9.85 0.54
C SER A 83 5.59 11.11 0.28
N LEU A 84 6.47 11.47 1.23
CA LEU A 84 7.34 12.66 1.10
C LEU A 84 8.35 12.55 -0.05
N ALA A 85 8.85 11.35 -0.33
CA ALA A 85 9.76 11.08 -1.44
C ALA A 85 9.10 11.18 -2.82
N GLY A 86 7.78 11.44 -2.86
CA GLY A 86 6.99 11.40 -4.09
C GLY A 86 6.98 9.99 -4.69
N ILE A 87 7.29 8.96 -3.89
CA ILE A 87 7.01 7.58 -4.23
C ILE A 87 5.51 7.49 -4.09
N LYS A 88 4.81 7.59 -5.23
CA LYS A 88 3.36 7.49 -5.27
C LYS A 88 2.95 6.27 -4.45
N ALA A 89 1.96 6.43 -3.57
CA ALA A 89 1.18 5.30 -3.12
C ALA A 89 0.81 4.48 -4.38
N ALA A 90 0.82 3.14 -4.28
CA ALA A 90 0.36 2.28 -5.38
C ALA A 90 -0.86 2.93 -6.00
N MET A 91 -0.75 3.37 -7.26
CA MET A 91 -1.87 4.02 -7.93
C MET A 91 -2.90 2.93 -8.13
N THR A 92 -3.87 2.86 -7.23
CA THR A 92 -4.89 1.85 -7.33
C THR A 92 -5.87 2.23 -8.42
N GLU A 93 -6.33 1.22 -9.14
CA GLU A 93 -7.40 1.34 -10.11
C GLU A 93 -8.63 0.62 -9.59
N ARG A 94 -9.80 0.96 -10.15
CA ARG A 94 -11.08 0.37 -9.77
C ARG A 94 -11.78 -0.24 -10.98
N ALA A 95 -12.49 -1.33 -10.71
CA ALA A 95 -13.45 -1.93 -11.63
C ALA A 95 -14.51 -2.68 -10.80
N ALA A 96 -15.75 -2.73 -11.30
CA ALA A 96 -16.80 -3.52 -10.68
C ALA A 96 -17.01 -4.83 -11.44
N PHE A 97 -17.23 -5.91 -10.72
CA PHE A 97 -17.48 -7.23 -11.31
C PHE A 97 -18.86 -7.70 -10.87
N ALA A 98 -19.73 -8.01 -11.83
CA ALA A 98 -21.02 -8.63 -11.54
C ALA A 98 -20.85 -10.13 -11.34
N GLN A 99 -21.61 -10.66 -10.40
CA GLN A 99 -21.67 -12.09 -10.09
C GLN A 99 -22.99 -12.40 -9.38
N TYR A 100 -23.38 -13.68 -9.31
CA TYR A 100 -24.62 -14.10 -8.66
C TYR A 100 -24.78 -13.59 -7.22
N CYS A 101 -23.71 -13.58 -6.42
CA CYS A 101 -23.73 -13.10 -5.03
C CYS A 101 -22.45 -12.33 -4.67
N PHE A 102 -22.58 -11.06 -4.26
CA PHE A 102 -21.41 -10.23 -3.90
C PHE A 102 -20.67 -10.75 -2.66
N TRP A 103 -21.28 -11.54 -1.76
CA TRP A 103 -20.54 -12.12 -0.63
C TRP A 103 -19.51 -13.13 -1.11
N THR A 104 -19.87 -13.87 -2.16
CA THR A 104 -18.96 -14.79 -2.85
C THR A 104 -17.92 -14.00 -3.63
N GLY A 105 -18.34 -12.91 -4.30
CA GLY A 105 -17.46 -11.99 -5.01
C GLY A 105 -16.38 -11.38 -4.10
N GLU A 106 -16.75 -10.72 -3.00
CA GLU A 106 -15.82 -10.14 -2.03
C GLU A 106 -14.85 -11.16 -1.44
N MET A 107 -15.33 -12.40 -1.19
CA MET A 107 -14.49 -13.49 -0.70
C MET A 107 -13.47 -13.90 -1.77
N LYS A 108 -13.93 -14.32 -2.96
CA LYS A 108 -13.08 -14.90 -4.01
C LYS A 108 -12.15 -13.86 -4.63
N LEU A 109 -12.66 -12.68 -4.98
CA LEU A 109 -11.86 -11.59 -5.54
C LEU A 109 -10.86 -11.06 -4.51
N GLY A 110 -11.24 -11.04 -3.22
CA GLY A 110 -10.33 -10.70 -2.14
C GLY A 110 -9.13 -11.64 -1.99
N GLN A 111 -9.22 -12.89 -2.47
CA GLN A 111 -8.10 -13.86 -2.45
C GLN A 111 -7.03 -13.56 -3.51
N ILE A 112 -7.38 -12.83 -4.58
CA ILE A 112 -6.46 -12.54 -5.68
C ILE A 112 -5.33 -11.62 -5.18
N GLU A 113 -4.07 -12.02 -5.41
CA GLU A 113 -2.90 -11.17 -5.14
C GLU A 113 -2.92 -9.93 -6.04
N GLY A 114 -2.63 -8.76 -5.47
CA GLY A 114 -2.75 -7.46 -6.13
C GLY A 114 -4.11 -6.77 -5.95
N VAL A 115 -5.17 -7.50 -5.56
CA VAL A 115 -6.41 -6.88 -5.06
C VAL A 115 -6.15 -6.26 -3.68
N VAL A 116 -6.45 -4.97 -3.55
CA VAL A 116 -6.22 -4.16 -2.34
C VAL A 116 -7.48 -4.11 -1.47
N THR A 117 -8.62 -3.73 -2.05
CA THR A 117 -9.91 -3.71 -1.36
C THR A 117 -11.01 -4.31 -2.22
N THR A 118 -12.05 -4.82 -1.57
CA THR A 118 -13.33 -5.19 -2.17
C THR A 118 -14.45 -4.44 -1.46
N GLU A 119 -15.57 -4.21 -2.14
CA GLU A 119 -16.80 -3.67 -1.55
C GLU A 119 -18.01 -4.31 -2.25
N ALA A 120 -18.96 -4.82 -1.48
CA ALA A 120 -20.22 -5.33 -1.99
C ALA A 120 -21.13 -4.16 -2.40
N GLY A 121 -21.80 -4.27 -3.54
CA GLY A 121 -22.70 -3.23 -4.00
C GLY A 121 -23.67 -3.69 -5.08
N PHE A 122 -24.43 -2.72 -5.57
CA PHE A 122 -25.39 -2.89 -6.64
C PHE A 122 -25.07 -1.92 -7.76
N TYR A 123 -25.08 -2.42 -8.99
CA TYR A 123 -24.92 -1.59 -10.18
C TYR A 123 -25.61 -2.22 -11.39
N ASP A 124 -26.33 -1.40 -12.14
CA ASP A 124 -27.04 -1.76 -13.37
C ASP A 124 -27.90 -3.03 -13.24
N GLY A 125 -28.63 -3.15 -12.11
CA GLY A 125 -29.52 -4.28 -11.83
C GLY A 125 -28.85 -5.55 -11.28
N HIS A 126 -27.53 -5.54 -11.05
CA HIS A 126 -26.80 -6.70 -10.53
C HIS A 126 -26.19 -6.43 -9.16
N GLU A 127 -26.00 -7.51 -8.40
CA GLU A 127 -24.99 -7.55 -7.36
C GLU A 127 -23.61 -7.47 -8.00
N VAL A 128 -22.77 -6.59 -7.47
CA VAL A 128 -21.40 -6.37 -7.94
C VAL A 128 -20.44 -6.33 -6.78
N THR A 129 -19.20 -6.72 -7.05
CA THR A 129 -18.06 -6.45 -6.17
C THR A 129 -17.22 -5.37 -6.81
N LEU A 130 -17.13 -4.21 -6.15
CA LEU A 130 -16.23 -3.14 -6.54
C LEU A 130 -14.83 -3.48 -6.02
N VAL A 131 -13.89 -3.65 -6.94
CA VAL A 131 -12.51 -4.03 -6.66
C VAL A 131 -11.62 -2.83 -6.83
N GLU A 132 -10.76 -2.60 -5.83
CA GLU A 132 -9.60 -1.72 -5.94
C GLU A 132 -8.34 -2.60 -6.01
N PHE A 133 -7.49 -2.39 -7.01
CA PHE A 133 -6.31 -3.22 -7.25
C PHE A 133 -5.08 -2.38 -7.57
N ASP A 134 -3.90 -2.95 -7.38
CA ASP A 134 -2.62 -2.35 -7.75
C ASP A 134 -2.21 -2.84 -9.15
N PRO A 135 -2.30 -2.01 -10.21
CA PRO A 135 -1.95 -2.39 -11.58
C PRO A 135 -0.46 -2.69 -11.75
N GLY A 136 0.40 -2.25 -10.82
CA GLY A 136 1.83 -2.62 -10.80
C GLY A 136 2.09 -4.04 -10.30
N VAL A 137 1.13 -4.64 -9.58
CA VAL A 137 1.20 -6.03 -9.08
C VAL A 137 0.29 -6.95 -9.88
N LEU A 138 -0.89 -6.46 -10.26
CA LEU A 138 -1.91 -7.21 -10.97
C LEU A 138 -2.42 -6.39 -12.16
N PRO A 139 -1.90 -6.63 -13.37
CA PRO A 139 -2.41 -6.02 -14.59
C PRO A 139 -3.91 -6.30 -14.76
N PHE A 140 -4.65 -5.34 -15.32
CA PHE A 140 -6.11 -5.42 -15.37
C PHE A 140 -6.63 -6.62 -16.19
N ASP A 141 -5.98 -6.98 -17.30
CA ASP A 141 -6.38 -8.15 -18.10
C ASP A 141 -6.17 -9.47 -17.32
N GLU A 142 -5.15 -9.53 -16.46
CA GLU A 142 -4.94 -10.67 -15.56
C GLU A 142 -6.00 -10.71 -14.45
N LEU A 143 -6.39 -9.55 -13.88
CA LEU A 143 -7.50 -9.48 -12.92
C LEU A 143 -8.79 -10.03 -13.55
N VAL A 144 -9.13 -9.62 -14.78
CA VAL A 144 -10.32 -10.10 -15.49
C VAL A 144 -10.27 -11.62 -15.72
N LYS A 145 -9.12 -12.17 -16.14
CA LYS A 145 -8.94 -13.62 -16.29
C LYS A 145 -9.15 -14.36 -14.97
N LYS A 146 -8.53 -13.88 -13.88
CA LYS A 146 -8.65 -14.50 -12.56
C LYS A 146 -10.08 -14.40 -12.02
N ALA A 147 -10.74 -13.26 -12.16
CA ALA A 147 -12.13 -13.06 -11.78
C ALA A 147 -13.09 -14.00 -12.55
N THR A 148 -12.86 -14.16 -13.86
CA THR A 148 -13.60 -15.12 -14.70
C THR A 148 -13.39 -16.55 -14.24
N ALA A 149 -12.14 -16.96 -13.98
CA ALA A 149 -11.80 -18.31 -13.54
C ALA A 149 -12.45 -18.70 -12.21
N VAL A 150 -12.73 -17.73 -11.33
CA VAL A 150 -13.42 -17.96 -10.05
C VAL A 150 -14.94 -17.69 -10.14
N GLN A 151 -15.48 -17.48 -11.34
CA GLN A 151 -16.90 -17.20 -11.61
C GLN A 151 -17.41 -15.95 -10.86
N CYS A 152 -16.62 -14.88 -10.91
CA CYS A 152 -16.96 -13.58 -10.33
C CYS A 152 -16.79 -12.46 -11.37
N ALA A 153 -17.16 -12.73 -12.62
CA ALA A 153 -17.09 -11.76 -13.71
C ALA A 153 -18.13 -12.14 -14.77
N ASP A 154 -19.42 -12.20 -14.41
CA ASP A 154 -20.50 -12.38 -15.40
C ASP A 154 -20.62 -11.14 -16.31
N ARG A 155 -20.31 -9.98 -15.73
CA ARG A 155 -20.13 -8.69 -16.42
C ARG A 155 -19.03 -7.90 -15.73
N VAL A 156 -18.26 -7.13 -16.49
CA VAL A 156 -17.20 -6.26 -15.98
C VAL A 156 -17.56 -4.81 -16.29
N TYR A 157 -17.52 -3.94 -15.28
CA TYR A 157 -17.70 -2.50 -15.44
C TYR A 157 -16.38 -1.78 -15.17
N VAL A 158 -15.98 -0.96 -16.13
CA VAL A 158 -14.66 -0.32 -16.18
C VAL A 158 -14.77 1.20 -16.14
N SER A 159 -13.76 1.87 -15.61
CA SER A 159 -13.74 3.34 -15.49
C SER A 159 -12.99 4.04 -16.61
N THR A 160 -12.31 3.30 -17.50
CA THR A 160 -11.55 3.85 -18.62
C THR A 160 -11.71 3.00 -19.88
N GLU A 161 -11.51 3.62 -21.04
CA GLU A 161 -11.49 2.91 -22.33
C GLU A 161 -10.31 1.94 -22.42
N ASP A 162 -9.16 2.24 -21.80
CA ASP A 162 -8.02 1.31 -21.73
C ASP A 162 -8.39 0.01 -21.01
N GLN A 163 -9.07 0.12 -19.86
CA GLN A 163 -9.59 -1.05 -19.15
C GLN A 163 -10.59 -1.84 -20.01
N LYS A 164 -11.44 -1.16 -20.77
CA LYS A 164 -12.39 -1.81 -21.68
C LYS A 164 -11.68 -2.64 -22.76
N ILE A 165 -10.63 -2.08 -23.36
CA ILE A 165 -9.78 -2.78 -24.35
C ILE A 165 -9.10 -3.98 -23.70
N LEU A 166 -8.52 -3.81 -22.51
CA LEU A 166 -7.84 -4.87 -21.77
C LEU A 166 -8.79 -6.00 -21.34
N ALA A 167 -10.01 -5.71 -20.90
CA ALA A 167 -11.03 -6.71 -20.57
C ALA A 167 -11.43 -7.54 -21.81
N LYS A 168 -11.60 -6.88 -22.97
CA LYS A 168 -11.86 -7.58 -24.24
C LYS A 168 -10.68 -8.45 -24.66
N LYS A 169 -9.44 -7.95 -24.52
CA LYS A 169 -8.21 -8.72 -24.75
C LYS A 169 -8.10 -9.93 -23.82
N ALA A 170 -8.61 -9.83 -22.61
CA ALA A 170 -8.71 -10.94 -21.66
C ALA A 170 -9.78 -11.99 -22.05
N GLY A 171 -10.52 -11.77 -23.14
CA GLY A 171 -11.57 -12.67 -23.64
C GLY A 171 -12.96 -12.37 -23.08
N HIS A 172 -13.13 -11.33 -22.27
CA HIS A 172 -14.42 -11.00 -21.66
C HIS A 172 -15.23 -10.05 -22.57
N GLN A 173 -16.42 -10.49 -22.99
CA GLN A 173 -17.24 -9.76 -23.95
C GLN A 173 -18.25 -8.80 -23.29
N GLN A 174 -18.74 -9.14 -22.10
CA GLN A 174 -19.73 -8.34 -21.37
C GLN A 174 -19.02 -7.24 -20.57
N VAL A 175 -18.62 -6.17 -21.27
CA VAL A 175 -17.88 -5.04 -20.68
C VAL A 175 -18.62 -3.73 -20.94
N SER A 176 -18.95 -3.02 -19.86
CA SER A 176 -19.64 -1.72 -19.88
C SER A 176 -18.90 -0.68 -19.06
N GLU A 177 -19.24 0.58 -19.22
CA GLU A 177 -18.67 1.65 -18.40
C GLU A 177 -19.30 1.68 -17.00
N LEU A 178 -18.49 1.91 -15.98
CA LEU A 178 -18.92 2.20 -14.62
C LEU A 178 -19.19 3.71 -14.50
N GLN A 179 -20.46 4.09 -14.68
CA GLN A 179 -20.96 5.46 -14.59
C GLN A 179 -21.49 5.75 -13.17
N ALA A 180 -22.07 6.95 -12.99
CA ALA A 180 -22.81 7.27 -11.78
C ALA A 180 -23.97 6.29 -11.57
N GLY A 181 -24.22 5.87 -10.32
CA GLY A 181 -25.30 4.95 -9.98
C GLY A 181 -24.88 3.68 -9.24
N TYR A 182 -23.57 3.48 -9.02
CA TYR A 182 -23.11 2.47 -8.07
C TYR A 182 -23.64 2.78 -6.67
N ARG A 183 -24.22 1.77 -6.03
CA ARG A 183 -24.74 1.87 -4.66
C ARG A 183 -24.10 0.79 -3.81
N ALA A 184 -23.34 1.20 -2.79
CA ALA A 184 -22.81 0.26 -1.80
C ALA A 184 -23.95 -0.52 -1.13
N ALA A 185 -23.71 -1.80 -0.88
CA ALA A 185 -24.61 -2.62 -0.10
C ALA A 185 -24.56 -2.18 1.38
N PRO A 186 -25.63 -2.40 2.17
CA PRO A 186 -25.63 -2.07 3.60
C PRO A 186 -24.46 -2.70 4.36
N ASP A 187 -24.07 -2.11 5.48
CA ASP A 187 -22.95 -2.60 6.30
C ASP A 187 -23.10 -4.07 6.72
N SER A 188 -24.35 -4.54 6.92
CA SER A 188 -24.67 -5.94 7.24
C SER A 188 -24.31 -6.95 6.15
N ASP A 189 -24.08 -6.46 4.93
CA ASP A 189 -23.73 -7.25 3.75
C ASP A 189 -22.25 -7.14 3.39
N GLN A 190 -21.53 -6.17 3.97
CA GLN A 190 -20.10 -6.01 3.77
C GLN A 190 -19.31 -7.09 4.51
N LYS A 191 -18.30 -7.66 3.83
CA LYS A 191 -17.32 -8.57 4.43
C LYS A 191 -17.96 -9.73 5.20
N LYS A 192 -18.98 -10.34 4.59
CA LYS A 192 -19.85 -11.34 5.21
C LYS A 192 -19.12 -12.50 5.90
N GLN A 193 -17.98 -12.93 5.36
CA GLN A 193 -17.23 -14.05 5.91
C GLN A 193 -16.61 -13.74 7.28
N LEU A 194 -16.43 -12.46 7.63
CA LEU A 194 -15.95 -12.05 8.96
C LEU A 194 -17.00 -12.29 10.05
N GLN A 195 -18.29 -12.16 9.73
CA GLN A 195 -19.36 -12.22 10.73
C GLN A 195 -19.30 -13.53 11.52
N GLY A 196 -19.39 -13.45 12.84
CA GLY A 196 -19.29 -14.61 13.73
C GLY A 196 -17.88 -15.22 13.86
N THR A 197 -16.84 -14.62 13.27
CA THR A 197 -15.45 -15.04 13.45
C THR A 197 -14.73 -14.14 14.47
N PRO A 198 -13.62 -14.60 15.09
CA PRO A 198 -12.80 -13.75 15.96
C PRO A 198 -12.28 -12.47 15.27
N PHE A 199 -12.08 -12.52 13.95
CA PHE A 199 -11.62 -11.38 13.16
C PHE A 199 -12.61 -10.20 13.17
N ALA A 200 -13.92 -10.45 13.30
CA ALA A 200 -14.94 -9.40 13.35
C ALA A 200 -14.86 -8.51 14.61
N LYS A 201 -14.11 -8.95 15.64
CA LYS A 201 -13.90 -8.17 16.88
C LYS A 201 -12.70 -7.22 16.78
N LEU A 202 -11.94 -7.28 15.68
CA LEU A 202 -10.76 -6.46 15.48
C LEU A 202 -11.11 -5.16 14.76
N GLU A 203 -10.43 -4.08 15.12
CA GLU A 203 -10.36 -2.88 14.28
C GLU A 203 -9.44 -3.18 13.09
N LEU A 204 -10.02 -3.34 11.91
CA LEU A 204 -9.31 -3.67 10.68
C LEU A 204 -9.30 -2.47 9.72
N THR A 205 -8.16 -2.22 9.09
CA THR A 205 -8.13 -1.37 7.89
C THR A 205 -8.91 -2.03 6.73
N LEU A 206 -9.35 -1.28 5.72
CA LEU A 206 -10.10 -1.85 4.58
C LEU A 206 -9.36 -3.00 3.87
N LYS A 207 -8.04 -2.86 3.69
CA LYS A 207 -7.19 -3.92 3.11
C LYS A 207 -7.14 -5.16 4.01
N GLN A 208 -7.01 -4.96 5.32
CA GLN A 208 -7.02 -6.07 6.27
C GLN A 208 -8.39 -6.76 6.31
N ALA A 209 -9.48 -6.01 6.33
CA ALA A 209 -10.83 -6.54 6.29
C ALA A 209 -11.08 -7.34 5.00
N THR A 210 -10.60 -6.85 3.84
CA THR A 210 -10.69 -7.56 2.56
C THR A 210 -9.97 -8.91 2.62
N LYS A 211 -8.72 -8.92 3.07
CA LYS A 211 -7.93 -10.18 3.14
C LYS A 211 -8.41 -11.10 4.26
N ALA A 212 -8.83 -10.57 5.40
CA ALA A 212 -9.45 -11.37 6.44
C ALA A 212 -10.77 -11.98 5.95
N ASN A 213 -11.66 -11.22 5.31
CA ASN A 213 -12.90 -11.73 4.72
C ASN A 213 -12.65 -12.85 3.72
N ALA A 214 -11.63 -12.69 2.87
CA ALA A 214 -11.25 -13.69 1.87
C ALA A 214 -10.84 -15.05 2.47
N TYR A 215 -10.27 -15.07 3.68
CA TYR A 215 -9.60 -16.25 4.24
C TYR A 215 -10.10 -16.68 5.63
N ALA A 216 -10.90 -15.89 6.33
CA ALA A 216 -11.25 -16.10 7.74
C ALA A 216 -11.89 -17.46 8.03
N ARG A 217 -12.62 -18.01 7.07
CA ARG A 217 -13.34 -19.28 7.22
C ARG A 217 -12.64 -20.46 6.55
N SER A 218 -11.86 -20.22 5.51
CA SER A 218 -11.19 -21.27 4.73
C SER A 218 -9.74 -21.50 5.16
N GLN A 219 -8.98 -20.42 5.38
CA GLN A 219 -7.55 -20.46 5.68
C GLN A 219 -7.17 -19.36 6.69
N PRO A 220 -7.60 -19.46 7.97
CA PRO A 220 -7.38 -18.42 8.98
C PRO A 220 -5.91 -18.03 9.17
N ALA A 221 -4.99 -18.97 8.98
CA ALA A 221 -3.55 -18.73 9.06
C ALA A 221 -3.07 -17.75 7.97
N ILE A 222 -3.69 -17.75 6.78
CA ILE A 222 -3.39 -16.76 5.72
C ILE A 222 -3.96 -15.40 6.10
N ALA A 223 -5.19 -15.33 6.63
CA ALA A 223 -5.77 -14.08 7.11
C ALA A 223 -4.85 -13.37 8.13
N GLN A 224 -4.28 -14.13 9.08
CA GLN A 224 -3.37 -13.61 10.10
C GLN A 224 -2.10 -12.96 9.52
N LYS A 225 -1.62 -13.37 8.34
CA LYS A 225 -0.44 -12.77 7.70
C LYS A 225 -0.64 -11.30 7.33
N TYR A 226 -1.89 -10.84 7.22
CA TYR A 226 -2.24 -9.45 6.90
C TYR A 226 -2.47 -8.59 8.15
N LEU A 227 -2.48 -9.19 9.34
CA LEU A 227 -2.73 -8.50 10.59
C LEU A 227 -1.43 -8.00 11.22
N THR A 228 -1.55 -7.01 12.11
CA THR A 228 -0.44 -6.59 12.96
C THR A 228 -0.18 -7.65 14.05
N PRO A 229 1.03 -7.71 14.61
CA PRO A 229 1.32 -8.62 15.73
C PRO A 229 0.35 -8.45 16.91
N GLU A 230 -0.09 -7.22 17.16
CA GLU A 230 -1.05 -6.90 18.22
C GLU A 230 -2.46 -7.44 17.92
N GLN A 231 -2.94 -7.27 16.68
CA GLN A 231 -4.21 -7.85 16.24
C GLN A 231 -4.19 -9.39 16.32
N VAL A 232 -3.08 -10.04 15.94
CA VAL A 232 -2.95 -11.50 16.03
C VAL A 232 -3.04 -11.99 17.47
N LYS A 233 -2.45 -11.27 18.44
CA LYS A 233 -2.55 -11.63 19.87
C LYS A 233 -3.99 -11.62 20.37
N ARG A 234 -4.83 -10.71 19.87
CA ARG A 234 -6.25 -10.58 20.25
C ARG A 234 -7.17 -11.65 19.64
N LEU A 235 -6.65 -12.50 18.75
CA LEU A 235 -7.39 -13.64 18.19
C LEU A 235 -7.32 -14.89 19.08
N ARG A 236 -6.48 -14.89 20.12
CA ARG A 236 -6.27 -16.01 21.04
C ARG A 236 -7.20 -15.95 22.24
#